data_AF-D1JAY5-F1
#
_entry.id   AF-D1JAY5-F1
#
_cell.length_a   1.000
_cell.length_b   1.000
_cell.length_c   1.000
_cell.angle_alpha   90.00
_cell.angle_beta   90.00
_cell.angle_gamma   90.00
#
_symmetry.space_group_name_H-M   'P 1'
#
loop_
_entity.id
_entity.type
_entity.pdbx_description
1 polymer ?
#
loop_
_entity_poly.entity_id
_entity_poly.type
_entity_poly.pdbx_seq_one_letter_code
_entity_poly.pdbx_strand_id
1 'polypeptide(L)'
;MLTCGWLFNWVYTLPPNIWKDPAVMMSTGNMIGANLIGLIVAIIFASVYALIYKGIPGDGIKKGMIYGLIVWLLGALSGIASMPFYLAIATTVVVYWLLQALVLNLINGAIVGAIYKAK
;
A
#
# COMPACT_ATOMS: atom_id res chain seq x y z
N MET A 1 -4.20 16.38 23.18
CA MET A 1 -3.92 14.95 22.87
C MET A 1 -5.19 14.36 22.28
N LEU A 2 -5.26 14.19 20.96
CA LEU A 2 -6.43 13.71 20.22
C LEU A 2 -6.22 12.29 19.68
N THR A 3 -5.31 11.52 20.27
CA THR A 3 -5.06 10.13 19.87
C THR A 3 -5.68 9.20 20.90
N CYS A 4 -6.10 8.01 20.45
CA CYS A 4 -6.62 6.91 21.26
C CYS A 4 -5.54 6.31 22.18
N GLY A 5 -4.71 7.15 22.82
CA GLY A 5 -3.56 6.77 23.62
C GLY A 5 -3.93 5.86 24.78
N TRP A 6 -5.15 5.94 25.30
CA TRP A 6 -5.66 5.00 26.31
C TRP A 6 -5.85 3.57 25.79
N LEU A 7 -6.20 3.40 24.50
CA LEU A 7 -6.47 2.10 23.88
C LEU A 7 -5.19 1.46 23.30
N PHE A 8 -4.28 2.29 22.78
CA PHE A 8 -3.07 1.83 22.08
C PHE A 8 -1.77 2.11 22.84
N ASN A 9 -1.82 2.44 24.14
CA ASN A 9 -0.59 2.71 24.92
C ASN A 9 0.39 1.52 24.89
N TRP A 10 -0.16 0.31 24.93
CA TRP A 10 0.62 -0.94 24.91
C TRP A 10 1.53 -1.06 23.68
N VAL A 11 1.18 -0.43 22.54
CA VAL A 11 1.98 -0.47 21.32
C VAL A 11 3.37 0.14 21.53
N TYR A 12 3.47 1.18 22.37
CA TYR A 12 4.76 1.82 22.69
C TYR A 12 5.64 1.01 23.64
N THR A 13 5.11 -0.07 24.23
CA THR A 13 5.88 -0.99 25.10
C THR A 13 6.46 -2.17 24.33
N LEU A 14 6.08 -2.34 23.06
CA LEU A 14 6.60 -3.41 22.23
C LEU A 14 8.07 -3.16 21.88
N PRO A 15 8.93 -4.18 21.89
CA PRO A 15 10.32 -4.03 21.47
C PRO A 15 10.38 -3.61 19.99
N PRO A 16 11.30 -2.68 19.62
CA PRO A 16 11.45 -2.24 18.25
C PRO A 16 11.88 -3.42 17.38
N ASN A 17 11.12 -3.70 16.32
CA ASN A 17 11.43 -4.77 15.38
C ASN A 17 11.99 -4.14 14.11
N ILE A 18 13.30 -4.29 13.89
CA ILE A 18 14.03 -3.49 12.91
C ILE A 18 13.87 -4.14 11.53
N TRP A 19 14.32 -5.38 11.33
CA TRP A 19 14.00 -6.23 10.16
C TRP A 19 14.17 -7.70 10.59
N LYS A 20 13.32 -8.61 10.10
CA LYS A 20 13.59 -10.05 10.23
C LYS A 20 14.74 -10.43 9.29
N ASP A 21 15.47 -11.50 9.64
CA ASP A 21 16.45 -12.09 8.73
C ASP A 21 15.78 -12.48 7.39
N PRO A 22 16.45 -12.27 6.23
CA PRO A 22 15.89 -12.61 4.92
C PRO A 22 15.40 -14.06 4.80
N ALA A 23 16.08 -15.04 5.40
CA ALA A 23 15.63 -16.44 5.39
C ALA A 23 14.32 -16.62 6.15
N VAL A 24 14.14 -15.89 7.25
CA VAL A 24 12.88 -15.87 8.01
C VAL A 24 11.78 -15.18 7.20
N MET A 25 12.07 -14.04 6.55
CA MET A 25 11.11 -13.35 5.69
C MET A 25 10.61 -14.26 4.55
N MET A 26 11.52 -15.00 3.92
CA MET A 26 11.23 -15.92 2.81
C MET A 26 10.69 -17.29 3.26
N SER A 27 10.56 -17.54 4.57
CA SER A 27 9.95 -18.78 5.06
C SER A 27 8.52 -18.93 4.54
N THR A 28 8.11 -20.17 4.28
CA THR A 28 6.81 -20.51 3.69
C THR A 28 5.65 -19.85 4.43
N GLY A 29 5.65 -19.86 5.77
CA GLY A 29 4.60 -19.24 6.57
C GLY A 29 4.47 -17.73 6.37
N ASN A 30 5.59 -17.01 6.34
CA ASN A 30 5.57 -15.55 6.12
C ASN A 30 5.20 -15.21 4.69
N MET A 31 5.65 -16.00 3.71
CA MET A 31 5.28 -15.82 2.30
C MET A 31 3.78 -16.05 2.08
N ILE A 32 3.20 -17.09 2.67
CA ILE A 32 1.74 -17.33 2.62
C ILE A 32 1.01 -16.14 3.25
N GLY A 33 1.42 -15.71 4.45
CA GLY A 33 0.80 -14.57 5.13
C GLY A 33 0.85 -13.29 4.29
N ALA A 34 2.00 -12.97 3.71
CA ALA A 34 2.18 -11.79 2.85
C ALA A 34 1.27 -11.84 1.61
N ASN A 35 1.17 -13.00 0.95
CA ASN A 35 0.32 -13.16 -0.23
C ASN A 35 -1.17 -13.12 0.10
N LEU A 36 -1.60 -13.64 1.26
CA LEU A 36 -2.99 -13.54 1.71
C LEU A 36 -3.39 -12.08 1.97
N ILE A 37 -2.53 -11.32 2.64
CA ILE A 37 -2.75 -9.87 2.83
C ILE A 37 -2.76 -9.17 1.46
N GLY A 38 -1.83 -9.52 0.58
CA GLY A 38 -1.78 -9.00 -0.79
C GLY A 38 -3.09 -9.24 -1.56
N LEU A 39 -3.67 -10.42 -1.44
CA LEU A 39 -4.96 -10.76 -2.06
C LEU A 39 -6.10 -9.90 -1.51
N ILE A 40 -6.17 -9.72 -0.19
CA ILE A 40 -7.18 -8.86 0.46
C ILE A 40 -7.05 -7.43 -0.06
N VAL A 41 -5.83 -6.90 -0.10
CA VAL A 41 -5.56 -5.55 -0.63
C VAL A 41 -5.96 -5.44 -2.10
N ALA A 42 -5.66 -6.44 -2.92
CA ALA A 42 -6.04 -6.45 -4.33
C ALA A 42 -7.58 -6.44 -4.54
N ILE A 43 -8.32 -7.19 -3.72
CA ILE A 43 -9.79 -7.18 -3.75
C ILE A 43 -10.32 -5.79 -3.38
N ILE A 44 -9.80 -5.18 -2.31
CA ILE A 44 -10.20 -3.84 -1.89
C ILE A 44 -9.88 -2.82 -2.98
N PHE A 45 -8.67 -2.85 -3.54
CA PHE A 45 -8.23 -1.96 -4.60
C PHE A 45 -9.14 -2.04 -5.83
N ALA A 46 -9.42 -3.25 -6.32
CA ALA A 46 -10.30 -3.45 -7.47
C ALA A 46 -11.75 -3.03 -7.17
N SER A 47 -12.23 -3.29 -5.95
CA SER A 47 -13.60 -2.93 -5.52
C SER A 47 -13.77 -1.42 -5.45
N VAL A 48 -12.80 -0.70 -4.86
CA VAL A 48 -12.82 0.76 -4.79
C VAL A 48 -12.73 1.35 -6.19
N TYR A 49 -11.87 0.82 -7.07
CA TYR A 49 -11.83 1.24 -8.47
C TYR A 49 -13.20 1.13 -9.14
N ALA A 50 -13.90 0.00 -8.97
CA ALA A 50 -15.22 -0.21 -9.55
C ALA A 50 -16.25 0.81 -9.02
N LEU A 51 -16.22 1.10 -7.72
CA LEU A 51 -17.12 2.07 -7.08
C LEU A 51 -16.93 3.49 -7.62
N ILE A 52 -15.69 3.93 -7.77
CA ILE A 52 -15.38 5.30 -8.22
C ILE A 52 -15.11 5.40 -9.72
N TYR A 53 -15.27 4.32 -10.47
CA TYR A 53 -14.92 4.22 -11.90
C TYR A 53 -15.49 5.39 -12.71
N LYS A 54 -16.74 5.77 -12.46
CA LYS A 54 -17.41 6.85 -13.20
C LYS A 54 -16.80 8.23 -12.95
N GLY A 55 -16.15 8.44 -11.80
CA GLY A 55 -15.53 9.71 -11.42
C GLY A 55 -14.08 9.87 -11.88
N ILE A 56 -13.42 8.79 -12.32
CA ILE A 56 -12.04 8.86 -12.81
C ILE A 56 -12.06 9.30 -14.28
N PRO A 57 -11.22 10.25 -14.72
CA PRO A 57 -11.15 10.63 -16.13
C PRO A 57 -10.45 9.59 -17.01
N GLY A 58 -10.80 9.56 -18.30
CA GLY A 58 -10.22 8.66 -19.30
C GLY A 58 -10.84 7.26 -19.32
N ASP A 59 -10.25 6.37 -20.14
CA ASP A 59 -10.80 5.05 -20.45
C ASP A 59 -9.78 3.92 -20.27
N GLY A 60 -10.27 2.72 -20.02
CA GLY A 60 -9.49 1.48 -19.93
C GLY A 60 -8.26 1.60 -19.03
N ILE A 61 -7.09 1.25 -19.60
CA ILE A 61 -5.79 1.28 -18.90
C ILE A 61 -5.46 2.68 -18.36
N LYS A 62 -5.70 3.74 -19.14
CA LYS A 62 -5.38 5.12 -18.71
C LYS A 62 -6.15 5.48 -17.44
N LYS A 63 -7.43 5.12 -17.38
CA LYS A 63 -8.27 5.31 -16.20
C LYS A 63 -7.73 4.53 -15.01
N GLY A 64 -7.34 3.27 -15.23
CA GLY A 64 -6.68 2.43 -14.24
C GLY A 64 -5.40 3.04 -13.67
N MET A 65 -4.51 3.55 -14.53
CA MET A 65 -3.26 4.19 -14.12
C MET A 65 -3.50 5.47 -13.30
N ILE A 66 -4.50 6.29 -13.67
CA ILE A 66 -4.87 7.48 -12.90
C ILE A 66 -5.34 7.08 -11.50
N TYR A 67 -6.15 6.01 -11.39
CA TYR A 67 -6.53 5.47 -10.09
C TYR A 67 -5.33 4.98 -9.28
N GLY A 68 -4.43 4.22 -9.89
CA GLY A 68 -3.20 3.77 -9.24
C GLY A 68 -2.37 4.94 -8.70
N LEU A 69 -2.26 6.03 -9.47
CA LEU A 69 -1.59 7.26 -9.04
C LEU A 69 -2.30 7.91 -7.84
N ILE A 70 -3.64 7.99 -7.85
CA ILE A 70 -4.42 8.53 -6.73
C ILE A 70 -4.19 7.70 -5.46
N VAL A 71 -4.23 6.37 -5.56
CA VAL A 71 -3.97 5.47 -4.42
C VAL A 71 -2.55 5.65 -3.90
N TRP A 72 -1.57 5.80 -4.79
CA TRP A 72 -0.21 6.09 -4.38
C TRP A 72 -0.09 7.44 -3.65
N LEU A 73 -0.68 8.51 -4.18
CA LEU A 73 -0.64 9.85 -3.58
C LEU A 73 -1.29 9.88 -2.19
N LEU A 74 -2.45 9.26 -2.03
CA LEU A 74 -3.22 9.32 -0.79
C LEU A 74 -2.79 8.28 0.24
N GLY A 75 -2.32 7.11 -0.22
CA GLY A 75 -1.92 6.01 0.66
C GLY A 75 -0.41 5.92 0.86
N ALA A 76 0.32 5.53 -0.18
CA ALA A 76 1.74 5.23 -0.07
C ALA A 76 2.59 6.48 0.24
N LEU A 77 2.34 7.59 -0.46
CA LEU A 77 3.10 8.83 -0.26
C LEU A 77 2.91 9.37 1.16
N SER A 78 1.66 9.55 1.60
CA SER A 78 1.35 10.06 2.94
C SER A 78 1.86 9.11 4.04
N GLY A 79 1.64 7.80 3.90
CA GLY A 79 2.04 6.80 4.87
C GLY A 79 3.55 6.66 4.97
N ILE A 80 4.22 6.36 3.86
CA ILE A 80 5.66 6.04 3.85
C ILE A 80 6.50 7.30 4.08
N ALA A 81 6.15 8.44 3.48
CA ALA A 81 6.92 9.68 3.67
C ALA A 81 6.83 10.21 5.12
N SER A 82 5.82 9.81 5.88
CA SER A 82 5.69 10.19 7.29
C SER A 82 6.58 9.37 8.23
N MET A 83 7.03 8.17 7.81
CA MET A 83 7.76 7.23 8.67
C MET A 83 9.04 7.80 9.31
N PRO A 84 9.89 8.60 8.63
CA PRO A 84 11.08 9.18 9.25
C PRO A 84 10.82 10.06 10.48
N PHE A 85 9.60 10.58 10.64
CA PHE A 85 9.27 11.46 11.76
C PHE A 85 8.95 10.71 13.06
N TYR A 86 8.65 9.41 12.98
CA TYR A 86 8.26 8.61 14.15
C TYR A 86 8.91 7.22 14.21
N LEU A 87 9.71 6.81 13.20
CA LEU A 87 10.46 5.56 13.18
C LEU A 87 11.95 5.81 12.94
N ALA A 88 12.80 4.99 13.56
CA ALA A 88 14.22 4.92 13.25
C ALA A 88 14.44 4.13 11.93
N ILE A 89 14.21 4.80 10.79
CA ILE A 89 14.34 4.22 9.45
C ILE A 89 15.29 5.04 8.59
N ALA A 90 16.12 4.37 7.78
CA ALA A 90 17.00 5.04 6.84
C ALA A 90 16.19 5.74 5.73
N THR A 91 16.48 7.03 5.47
CA THR A 91 15.78 7.83 4.45
C THR A 91 15.87 7.19 3.06
N THR A 92 16.98 6.52 2.74
CA THR A 92 17.15 5.79 1.48
C THR A 92 16.10 4.68 1.30
N VAL A 93 15.74 3.98 2.37
CA VAL A 93 14.70 2.93 2.32
C VAL A 93 13.32 3.55 2.04
N VAL A 94 13.03 4.69 2.66
CA VAL A 94 11.77 5.42 2.44
C VAL A 94 11.64 5.85 0.99
N VAL A 95 12.70 6.41 0.40
CA VAL A 95 12.73 6.78 -1.03
C VAL A 95 12.53 5.55 -1.92
N TYR A 96 13.26 4.48 -1.64
CA TYR A 96 13.13 3.22 -2.39
C TYR A 96 11.71 2.67 -2.35
N TRP A 97 11.09 2.58 -1.17
CA TRP A 97 9.72 2.09 -1.01
C TRP A 97 8.68 2.99 -1.65
N LEU A 98 8.86 4.32 -1.62
CA LEU A 98 7.96 5.25 -2.30
C LEU A 98 7.95 5.02 -3.81
N LEU A 99 9.13 4.89 -4.43
CA LEU A 99 9.26 4.63 -5.86
C LEU A 99 8.73 3.24 -6.23
N GLN A 100 9.07 2.23 -5.43
CA GLN A 100 8.55 0.87 -5.61
C GLN A 100 7.01 0.86 -5.55
N ALA A 101 6.42 1.52 -4.55
CA ALA A 101 4.98 1.62 -4.40
C ALA A 101 4.33 2.38 -5.56
N LEU A 102 4.98 3.40 -6.12
CA LEU A 102 4.47 4.12 -7.29
C LEU A 102 4.36 3.18 -8.49
N VAL A 103 5.43 2.48 -8.80
CA VAL A 103 5.49 1.53 -9.92
C VAL A 103 4.43 0.44 -9.75
N LEU A 104 4.34 -0.16 -8.56
CA LEU A 104 3.36 -1.22 -8.27
C LEU A 104 1.91 -0.73 -8.36
N ASN A 105 1.60 0.45 -7.82
CA ASN A 105 0.23 0.98 -7.90
C ASN A 105 -0.17 1.34 -9.32
N LEU A 106 0.75 1.87 -10.14
CA LEU A 106 0.49 2.12 -11.56
C LEU A 106 0.23 0.82 -12.34
N ILE A 107 1.02 -0.24 -12.08
CA ILE A 107 0.81 -1.56 -12.69
C ILE A 107 -0.53 -2.16 -12.26
N ASN A 108 -0.83 -2.17 -10.97
CA ASN A 108 -2.10 -2.68 -10.45
C ASN A 108 -3.30 -1.90 -11.01
N GLY A 109 -3.17 -0.57 -11.07
CA GLY A 109 -4.14 0.30 -11.71
C GLY A 109 -4.36 -0.07 -13.19
N ALA A 110 -3.28 -0.20 -13.96
CA ALA A 110 -3.33 -0.60 -15.36
C ALA A 110 -4.02 -1.95 -15.56
N ILE A 111 -3.71 -2.95 -14.72
CA ILE A 111 -4.33 -4.28 -14.76
C ILE A 111 -5.84 -4.18 -14.52
N VAL A 112 -6.27 -3.49 -13.47
CA VAL A 112 -7.70 -3.36 -13.16
C VAL A 112 -8.42 -2.58 -14.26
N GLY A 113 -7.82 -1.50 -14.77
CA GLY A 113 -8.39 -0.72 -15.89
C GLY A 113 -8.46 -1.50 -17.21
N ALA A 114 -7.57 -2.47 -17.44
CA ALA A 114 -7.63 -3.36 -18.59
C ALA A 114 -8.75 -4.41 -18.47
N ILE A 115 -8.96 -4.95 -17.26
CA ILE A 115 -9.94 -6.01 -17.01
C ILE A 115 -11.35 -5.45 -16.88
N TYR A 116 -11.51 -4.31 -16.22
CA TYR A 116 -12.81 -3.76 -15.87
C TYR A 116 -13.52 -3.17 -17.09
N LYS A 117 -14.67 -3.76 -17.44
CA LYS A 117 -15.57 -3.26 -18.48
C LYS A 117 -16.81 -2.73 -17.80
N ALA A 118 -16.98 -1.40 -17.81
CA ALA A 118 -18.22 -0.80 -17.32
C ALA A 118 -19.41 -1.29 -18.16
N LYS A 119 -20.45 -1.75 -17.48
CA LYS A 119 -21.77 -1.99 -18.07
C LYS A 119 -22.61 -0.72 -17.97
#